data_AF-A0A328RZR8-F1
#
_entry.id   AF-A0A328RZR8-F1
#
_cell.length_a   1.000
_cell.length_b   1.000
_cell.length_c   1.000
_cell.angle_alpha   90.00
_cell.angle_beta   90.00
_cell.angle_gamma   90.00
#
_symmetry.space_group_name_H-M   'P 1'
#
loop_
_entity.id
_entity.type
_entity.pdbx_description
1 polymer ?
#
loop_
_entity_poly.entity_id
_entity_poly.type
_entity_poly.pdbx_seq_one_letter_code
_entity_poly.pdbx_strand_id
1 'polypeptide(L)'
;MNTNYSKKLMIFIDGSVNTQSKIGYGAYLAISELGLSLDLLKGQVKTKKFEDTSSTKLELQNLLWVLNTVDIARRQVIIHTDSQNIIGLQNRRERLERKNYRSNQNKLLNNHKLYQEFYKLTDTFDCTFVKVKGHKQSSQKDDIDILFTLVDRAARDTLREMENILIPGTRHSITVKKNAKNKNYSY
;
A
#
# COMPACT_ATOMS: atom_id res chain seq x y z
N MET A 1 25.99 17.93 -13.59
CA MET A 1 24.73 17.72 -12.84
C MET A 1 24.49 16.23 -12.73
N ASN A 2 24.36 15.69 -11.51
CA ASN A 2 24.32 14.25 -11.25
C ASN A 2 22.91 13.69 -11.57
N THR A 3 22.75 13.00 -12.70
CA THR A 3 21.49 12.44 -13.21
C THR A 3 21.08 11.09 -12.61
N ASN A 4 21.76 10.60 -11.57
CA ASN A 4 21.56 9.24 -11.07
C ASN A 4 20.41 9.06 -10.07
N TYR A 5 19.92 10.13 -9.42
CA TYR A 5 18.81 10.01 -8.48
C TYR A 5 17.42 9.89 -9.16
N SER A 6 17.26 10.36 -10.40
CA SER A 6 15.97 10.27 -11.11
C SER A 6 15.62 8.87 -11.60
N LYS A 7 16.52 7.90 -11.47
CA LYS A 7 16.34 6.54 -11.99
C LYS A 7 15.71 5.57 -10.99
N LYS A 8 15.77 5.86 -9.69
CA LYS A 8 15.26 4.95 -8.65
C LYS A 8 13.94 5.46 -8.09
N LEU A 9 12.96 4.57 -7.96
CA LEU A 9 11.66 4.89 -7.40
C LEU A 9 11.32 3.87 -6.30
N MET A 10 11.13 4.37 -5.09
CA MET A 10 10.67 3.56 -3.96
C MET A 10 9.16 3.69 -3.86
N ILE A 11 8.49 2.56 -3.82
CA ILE A 11 7.03 2.49 -3.75
C ILE A 11 6.68 1.65 -2.54
N PHE A 12 5.88 2.21 -1.65
CA PHE A 12 5.35 1.55 -0.47
C PHE A 12 3.88 1.23 -0.72
N ILE A 13 3.47 -0.02 -0.49
CA ILE A 13 2.09 -0.45 -0.68
C ILE A 13 1.58 -1.20 0.54
N ASP A 14 0.34 -0.96 0.92
CA ASP A 14 -0.37 -1.72 1.94
C ASP A 14 -1.89 -1.66 1.71
N GLY A 15 -2.66 -2.53 2.34
CA GLY A 15 -4.11 -2.56 2.20
C GLY A 15 -4.84 -3.05 3.44
N SER A 16 -6.02 -2.49 3.68
CA SER A 16 -6.91 -2.92 4.76
C SER A 16 -8.24 -3.35 4.18
N VAL A 17 -8.78 -4.48 4.65
CA VAL A 17 -10.05 -5.04 4.18
C VAL A 17 -10.99 -5.30 5.35
N ASN A 18 -12.27 -5.02 5.15
CA ASN A 18 -13.33 -5.60 5.96
C ASN A 18 -13.75 -6.92 5.34
N THR A 19 -13.49 -8.02 6.04
CA THR A 19 -13.73 -9.37 5.54
C THR A 19 -15.22 -9.73 5.45
N GLN A 20 -16.09 -9.03 6.18
CA GLN A 20 -17.54 -9.24 6.14
C GLN A 20 -18.15 -8.58 4.90
N SER A 21 -17.85 -7.30 4.67
CA SER A 21 -18.34 -6.56 3.50
C SER A 21 -17.56 -6.86 2.22
N LYS A 22 -16.36 -7.45 2.35
CA LYS A 22 -15.37 -7.65 1.27
C LYS A 22 -14.97 -6.34 0.57
N ILE A 23 -15.10 -5.21 1.26
CA ILE A 23 -14.59 -3.92 0.81
C ILE A 23 -13.22 -3.72 1.44
N GLY A 24 -12.26 -3.32 0.61
CA GLY A 24 -10.93 -2.96 1.09
C GLY A 24 -10.41 -1.70 0.45
N TYR A 25 -9.43 -1.09 1.09
CA TYR A 25 -8.72 0.07 0.59
C TYR A 25 -7.24 -0.27 0.47
N GLY A 26 -6.72 -0.16 -0.74
CA GLY A 26 -5.29 -0.18 -0.99
C GLY A 26 -4.74 1.23 -0.88
N ALA A 27 -3.53 1.37 -0.36
CA ALA A 27 -2.81 2.61 -0.30
C ALA A 27 -1.43 2.46 -0.92
N TYR A 28 -0.89 3.54 -1.48
CA TYR A 28 0.51 3.60 -1.88
C TYR A 28 1.15 4.98 -1.67
N LEU A 29 2.47 4.98 -1.55
CA LEU A 29 3.32 6.17 -1.59
C LEU A 29 4.52 5.90 -2.51
N ALA A 30 4.75 6.78 -3.48
CA ALA A 30 5.87 6.68 -4.43
C ALA A 30 6.84 7.84 -4.21
N ILE A 31 8.13 7.53 -4.03
CA ILE A 31 9.17 8.48 -3.62
C ILE A 31 10.39 8.30 -4.54
N SER A 32 10.79 9.39 -5.20
CA SER A 32 12.02 9.45 -6.01
C SER A 32 13.10 10.34 -5.39
N GLU A 33 12.74 11.17 -4.41
CA GLU A 33 13.65 12.08 -3.71
C GLU A 33 13.56 11.86 -2.21
N LEU A 34 14.71 11.63 -1.57
CA LEU A 34 14.82 11.51 -0.11
C LEU A 34 14.91 12.92 0.51
N GLY A 35 14.40 13.08 1.73
CA GLY A 35 14.48 14.34 2.50
C GLY A 35 13.22 15.20 2.52
N LEU A 36 12.10 14.71 1.97
CA LEU A 36 10.80 15.37 2.10
C LEU A 36 10.28 15.31 3.56
N SER A 37 9.59 16.36 3.99
CA SER A 37 8.98 16.37 5.33
C SER A 37 7.87 15.34 5.44
N LEU A 38 7.67 14.80 6.64
CA LEU A 38 6.67 13.75 6.88
C LEU A 38 5.24 14.22 6.55
N ASP A 39 4.92 15.48 6.78
CA ASP A 39 3.59 16.02 6.49
C ASP A 39 3.33 16.17 5.00
N LEU A 40 4.35 16.51 4.22
CA LEU A 40 4.25 16.53 2.76
C LEU A 40 4.11 15.10 2.21
N LEU A 41 4.85 14.14 2.76
CA LEU A 41 4.74 12.72 2.38
C LEU A 41 3.37 12.13 2.72
N LYS A 42 2.78 12.47 3.88
CA LYS A 42 1.40 12.09 4.23
C LYS A 42 0.40 12.57 3.19
N GLY A 43 0.52 13.81 2.71
CA GLY A 43 -0.34 14.38 1.67
C GLY A 43 -0.17 13.73 0.29
N GLN A 44 0.90 12.97 0.08
CA GLN A 44 1.18 12.26 -1.17
C GLN A 44 0.66 10.83 -1.20
N VAL A 45 0.29 10.25 -0.05
CA VAL A 45 -0.28 8.90 0.00
C VAL A 45 -1.59 8.88 -0.80
N LYS A 46 -1.72 7.91 -1.71
CA LYS A 46 -2.92 7.71 -2.52
C LYS A 46 -3.64 6.46 -2.05
N THR A 47 -4.97 6.52 -1.99
CA THR A 47 -5.82 5.38 -1.61
C THR A 47 -6.83 5.07 -2.71
N LYS A 48 -7.27 3.80 -2.76
CA LYS A 48 -8.28 3.33 -3.71
C LYS A 48 -9.14 2.23 -3.10
N LYS A 49 -10.45 2.32 -3.32
CA LYS A 49 -11.43 1.29 -2.95
C LYS A 49 -11.34 0.09 -3.89
N PHE A 50 -11.45 -1.10 -3.31
CA PHE A 50 -11.60 -2.38 -4.00
C PHE A 50 -12.79 -3.13 -3.40
N GLU A 51 -13.61 -3.72 -4.25
CA GLU A 51 -14.81 -4.47 -3.88
C GLU A 51 -14.62 -5.96 -4.18
N ASP A 52 -15.41 -6.82 -3.51
CA ASP A 52 -15.27 -8.27 -3.53
C ASP A 52 -13.79 -8.71 -3.37
N THR A 53 -13.14 -8.18 -2.34
CA THR A 53 -11.74 -8.46 -2.07
C THR A 53 -11.53 -9.21 -0.76
N SER A 54 -10.31 -9.69 -0.57
CA SER A 54 -9.78 -10.32 0.64
C SER A 54 -8.36 -9.80 0.85
N SER A 55 -7.72 -10.00 2.00
CA SER A 55 -6.40 -9.42 2.27
C SER A 55 -5.39 -9.75 1.17
N THR A 56 -5.23 -11.03 0.82
CA THR A 56 -4.31 -11.46 -0.24
C THR A 56 -4.72 -10.99 -1.63
N LYS A 57 -6.03 -10.90 -1.93
CA LYS A 57 -6.51 -10.38 -3.23
C LYS A 57 -6.26 -8.88 -3.33
N LEU A 58 -6.51 -8.13 -2.27
CA LEU A 58 -6.30 -6.70 -2.15
C LEU A 58 -4.83 -6.34 -2.29
N GLU A 59 -3.93 -7.05 -1.60
CA GLU A 59 -2.48 -6.85 -1.72
C GLU A 59 -2.03 -6.91 -3.19
N LEU A 60 -2.49 -7.92 -3.94
CA LEU A 60 -2.18 -8.05 -5.37
C LEU A 60 -2.85 -6.96 -6.20
N GLN A 61 -4.14 -6.70 -5.99
CA GLN A 61 -4.86 -5.66 -6.71
C GLN A 61 -4.22 -4.28 -6.50
N ASN A 62 -3.76 -3.99 -5.29
CA ASN A 62 -3.07 -2.75 -4.95
C ASN A 62 -1.74 -2.65 -5.69
N LEU A 63 -0.90 -3.70 -5.65
CA LEU A 63 0.34 -3.74 -6.43
C LEU A 63 0.10 -3.49 -7.92
N LEU A 64 -0.86 -4.23 -8.52
CA LEU A 64 -1.17 -4.08 -9.95
C LEU A 64 -1.71 -2.69 -10.26
N TRP A 65 -2.53 -2.11 -9.38
CA TRP A 65 -3.01 -0.73 -9.54
C TRP A 65 -1.83 0.23 -9.60
N VAL A 66 -0.87 0.10 -8.69
CA VAL A 66 0.30 0.99 -8.62
C VAL A 66 1.19 0.86 -9.86
N LEU A 67 1.51 -0.37 -10.27
CA LEU A 67 2.34 -0.62 -11.46
C LEU A 67 1.72 -0.10 -12.77
N ASN A 68 0.39 0.04 -12.81
CA ASN A 68 -0.32 0.62 -13.96
C ASN A 68 -0.55 2.13 -13.86
N THR A 69 -0.37 2.73 -12.68
CA THR A 69 -0.71 4.14 -12.43
C THR A 69 0.53 5.04 -12.41
N VAL A 70 1.62 4.56 -11.81
CA VAL A 70 2.82 5.36 -11.59
C VAL A 70 3.71 5.30 -12.83
N ASP A 71 4.30 6.45 -13.21
CA ASP A 71 5.32 6.49 -14.25
C ASP A 71 6.60 5.79 -13.78
N ILE A 72 6.67 4.51 -14.07
CA ILE A 72 7.78 3.62 -13.71
C ILE A 72 8.63 3.20 -14.91
N ALA A 73 8.30 3.70 -16.11
CA ALA A 73 9.03 3.37 -17.31
C ALA A 73 10.50 3.81 -17.18
N ARG A 74 11.43 2.89 -17.47
CA ARG A 74 12.89 3.12 -17.43
C ARG A 74 13.44 3.49 -16.05
N ARG A 75 12.69 3.22 -14.98
CA ARG A 75 13.14 3.37 -13.59
C ARG A 75 13.40 2.01 -12.97
N GLN A 76 14.36 1.96 -12.05
CA GLN A 76 14.50 0.87 -11.10
C GLN A 76 13.44 1.07 -10.01
N VAL A 77 12.47 0.17 -9.94
CA VAL A 77 11.37 0.23 -8.98
C VAL A 77 11.66 -0.69 -7.80
N ILE A 78 11.62 -0.14 -6.59
CA ILE A 78 11.70 -0.93 -5.36
C ILE A 78 10.35 -0.89 -4.66
N ILE A 79 9.67 -2.03 -4.64
CA ILE A 79 8.37 -2.22 -3.99
C ILE A 79 8.59 -2.68 -2.56
N HIS A 80 8.16 -1.88 -1.59
CA HIS A 80 8.14 -2.19 -0.18
C HIS A 80 6.74 -2.65 0.25
N THR A 81 6.64 -3.87 0.77
CA THR A 81 5.39 -4.48 1.26
C THR A 81 5.69 -5.48 2.36
N ASP A 82 4.74 -5.72 3.27
CA ASP A 82 4.80 -6.82 4.24
C ASP A 82 4.13 -8.11 3.74
N SER A 83 3.46 -8.06 2.57
CA SER A 83 2.75 -9.20 1.96
C SER A 83 3.68 -10.37 1.68
N GLN A 84 3.54 -11.43 2.49
CA GLN A 84 4.25 -12.68 2.25
C GLN A 84 3.86 -13.32 0.91
N ASN A 85 2.63 -13.09 0.45
CA ASN A 85 2.17 -13.64 -0.83
C ASN A 85 2.91 -12.99 -2.01
N ILE A 86 3.03 -11.65 -2.03
CA ILE A 86 3.78 -10.93 -3.09
C ILE A 86 5.23 -11.38 -3.09
N ILE A 87 5.89 -11.38 -1.94
CA ILE A 87 7.30 -11.79 -1.81
C ILE A 87 7.51 -13.23 -2.28
N GLY A 88 6.56 -14.13 -1.99
CA GLY A 88 6.66 -15.53 -2.39
C GLY A 88 6.30 -15.82 -3.86
N LEU A 89 5.69 -14.89 -4.60
CA LEU A 89 5.18 -15.19 -5.94
C LEU A 89 6.27 -15.45 -6.97
N GLN A 90 7.40 -14.74 -6.88
CA GLN A 90 8.54 -14.97 -7.79
C GLN A 90 9.01 -16.43 -7.72
N ASN A 91 9.22 -16.95 -6.51
CA ASN A 91 9.66 -18.32 -6.27
C ASN A 91 8.60 -19.39 -6.65
N ARG A 92 7.35 -18.99 -6.84
CA ARG A 92 6.24 -19.89 -7.15
C ARG A 92 5.89 -19.94 -8.64
N ARG A 93 6.48 -19.07 -9.47
CA ARG A 93 6.10 -18.85 -10.87
C ARG A 93 6.08 -20.14 -11.68
N GLU A 94 7.23 -20.80 -11.80
CA GLU A 94 7.38 -22.02 -12.61
C GLU A 94 6.35 -23.08 -12.24
N ARG A 95 6.12 -23.28 -10.93
CA ARG A 95 5.13 -24.24 -10.44
C ARG A 95 3.71 -23.84 -10.80
N LEU A 96 3.36 -22.56 -10.70
CA LEU A 96 2.04 -22.04 -11.01
C LEU A 96 1.75 -22.16 -12.51
N GLU A 97 2.69 -21.73 -13.36
CA GLU A 97 2.58 -21.80 -14.82
C GLU A 97 2.50 -23.26 -15.30
N ARG A 98 3.39 -24.15 -14.84
CA ARG A 98 3.36 -25.58 -15.18
C ARG A 98 2.05 -26.26 -14.79
N LYS A 99 1.42 -25.82 -13.70
CA LYS A 99 0.12 -26.36 -13.26
C LYS A 99 -1.07 -25.64 -13.89
N ASN A 100 -0.87 -24.76 -14.86
CA ASN A 100 -1.93 -23.92 -15.44
C ASN A 100 -2.76 -23.21 -14.37
N TYR A 101 -2.09 -22.78 -13.29
CA TYR A 101 -2.70 -22.13 -12.12
C TYR A 101 -3.79 -22.97 -11.45
N ARG A 102 -3.64 -24.30 -11.41
CA ARG A 102 -4.56 -25.22 -10.75
C ARG A 102 -3.99 -25.79 -9.45
N SER A 103 -4.87 -26.10 -8.49
CA SER A 103 -4.54 -26.80 -7.26
C SER A 103 -4.22 -28.28 -7.52
N ASN A 104 -3.77 -28.99 -6.48
CA ASN A 104 -3.55 -30.45 -6.58
C ASN A 104 -4.86 -31.21 -6.84
N GLN A 105 -6.01 -30.65 -6.45
CA GLN A 105 -7.35 -31.15 -6.75
C GLN A 105 -7.88 -30.66 -8.11
N ASN A 106 -7.00 -30.17 -8.99
CA ASN A 106 -7.32 -29.68 -10.34
C ASN A 106 -8.27 -28.45 -10.40
N LYS A 107 -8.54 -27.80 -9.25
CA LYS A 107 -9.37 -26.59 -9.19
C LYS A 107 -8.55 -25.36 -9.62
N LEU A 108 -9.12 -24.51 -10.46
CA LEU A 108 -8.49 -23.25 -10.84
C LEU A 108 -8.31 -22.35 -9.61
N LEU A 109 -7.11 -21.80 -9.42
CA LEU A 109 -6.81 -20.91 -8.29
C LEU A 109 -7.61 -19.61 -8.41
N ASN A 110 -8.20 -19.16 -7.30
CA ASN A 110 -9.07 -17.97 -7.28
C ASN A 110 -8.37 -16.72 -7.87
N ASN A 111 -7.09 -16.53 -7.55
CA ASN A 111 -6.33 -15.34 -7.96
C ASN A 111 -5.49 -15.57 -9.23
N HIS A 112 -5.74 -16.62 -10.04
CA HIS A 112 -4.92 -16.96 -11.21
C HIS A 112 -4.71 -15.76 -12.16
N LYS A 113 -5.76 -14.99 -12.46
CA LYS A 113 -5.65 -13.80 -13.33
C LYS A 113 -4.72 -12.73 -12.76
N LEU A 114 -4.77 -12.52 -11.44
CA LEU A 114 -3.90 -11.56 -10.77
C LEU A 114 -2.44 -12.03 -10.77
N TYR A 115 -2.21 -13.34 -10.64
CA TYR A 115 -0.87 -13.90 -10.76
C TYR A 115 -0.31 -13.75 -12.18
N GLN A 116 -1.14 -14.03 -13.20
CA GLN A 116 -0.75 -13.84 -14.61
C GLN A 116 -0.38 -12.38 -14.90
N GLU A 117 -1.21 -11.43 -14.45
CA GLU A 117 -0.93 -10.00 -14.65
C GLU A 117 0.30 -9.55 -13.85
N PHE A 118 0.50 -10.06 -12.64
CA PHE A 118 1.72 -9.80 -11.86
C PHE A 118 2.98 -10.20 -12.63
N TYR A 119 3.03 -11.40 -13.20
CA TYR A 119 4.20 -11.84 -13.97
C TYR A 119 4.39 -11.02 -15.24
N LYS A 120 3.31 -10.72 -15.98
CA LYS A 120 3.38 -9.86 -17.16
C LYS A 120 3.98 -8.48 -16.87
N LEU A 121 3.52 -7.80 -15.81
CA LEU A 121 4.02 -6.48 -15.45
C LEU A 121 5.45 -6.54 -14.92
N THR A 122 5.78 -7.55 -14.11
CA THR A 122 7.13 -7.69 -13.54
C THR A 122 8.18 -8.18 -14.55
N ASP A 123 7.75 -8.79 -15.65
CA ASP A 123 8.62 -9.05 -16.81
C ASP A 123 8.90 -7.79 -17.62
N THR A 124 7.99 -6.81 -17.56
CA THR A 124 8.07 -5.55 -18.32
C THR A 124 8.89 -4.48 -17.60
N PHE A 125 8.83 -4.46 -16.27
CA PHE A 125 9.44 -3.41 -15.44
C PHE A 125 10.54 -3.96 -14.54
N ASP A 126 11.61 -3.18 -14.35
CA ASP A 126 12.70 -3.50 -13.41
C ASP A 126 12.22 -3.34 -11.95
N CYS A 127 11.51 -4.36 -11.46
CA CYS A 127 10.92 -4.40 -10.11
C CYS A 127 11.72 -5.27 -9.16
N THR A 128 12.16 -4.68 -8.05
CA THR A 128 12.68 -5.40 -6.88
C THR A 128 11.66 -5.35 -5.74
N PHE A 129 11.40 -6.49 -5.12
CA PHE A 129 10.48 -6.57 -3.98
C PHE A 129 11.24 -6.71 -2.66
N VAL A 130 10.96 -5.81 -1.72
CA VAL A 130 11.59 -5.78 -0.40
C VAL A 130 10.52 -6.01 0.67
N LYS A 131 10.70 -7.05 1.47
CA LYS A 131 9.80 -7.34 2.58
C LYS A 131 10.06 -6.37 3.73
N VAL A 132 9.05 -5.60 4.12
CA VAL A 132 9.06 -4.81 5.36
C VAL A 132 8.66 -5.71 6.52
N LYS A 133 9.37 -5.61 7.65
CA LYS A 133 8.98 -6.33 8.87
C LYS A 133 7.86 -5.53 9.55
N GLY A 134 6.67 -6.09 9.59
CA GLY A 134 5.55 -5.47 10.31
C GLY A 134 5.89 -5.23 11.79
N HIS A 135 5.34 -4.15 12.33
CA HIS A 135 5.25 -3.88 13.78
C HIS A 135 6.57 -3.86 14.59
N LYS A 136 7.55 -3.04 14.18
CA LYS A 136 8.65 -2.66 15.08
C LYS A 136 8.23 -1.59 16.10
N GLN A 137 8.82 -1.63 17.29
CA GLN A 137 8.68 -0.55 18.30
C GLN A 137 9.22 0.77 17.73
N SER A 138 8.61 1.90 18.10
CA SER A 138 8.94 3.22 17.53
C SER A 138 10.42 3.62 17.67
N SER A 139 11.09 3.15 18.73
CA SER A 139 12.53 3.37 18.97
C SER A 139 13.45 2.59 18.02
N GLN A 140 12.92 1.62 17.28
CA GLN A 140 13.67 0.73 16.37
C GLN A 140 13.28 0.93 14.90
N LYS A 141 12.41 1.91 14.61
CA LYS A 141 11.95 2.19 13.26
C LYS A 141 13.02 2.95 12.48
N ASP A 142 13.34 2.44 11.30
CA ASP A 142 14.09 3.19 10.30
C ASP A 142 13.15 4.01 9.40
N ASP A 143 13.73 4.76 8.46
CA ASP A 143 12.95 5.58 7.51
C ASP A 143 11.95 4.74 6.70
N ILE A 144 12.30 3.50 6.33
CA ILE A 144 11.42 2.59 5.60
C ILE A 144 10.21 2.24 6.47
N ASP A 145 10.42 1.93 7.75
CA ASP A 145 9.34 1.62 8.69
C ASP A 145 8.41 2.84 8.91
N ILE A 146 8.96 4.05 8.95
CA ILE A 146 8.18 5.30 9.06
C ILE A 146 7.32 5.50 7.82
N LEU A 147 7.91 5.41 6.64
CA LEU A 147 7.22 5.57 5.35
C LEU A 147 6.14 4.49 5.16
N PHE A 148 6.45 3.25 5.50
CA PHE A 148 5.48 2.16 5.46
C PHE A 148 4.32 2.39 6.42
N THR A 149 4.59 2.91 7.63
CA THR A 149 3.54 3.26 8.61
C THR A 149 2.55 4.29 8.06
N LEU A 150 2.99 5.21 7.19
CA LEU A 150 2.09 6.18 6.56
C LEU A 150 1.07 5.48 5.65
N VAL A 151 1.53 4.52 4.85
CA VAL A 151 0.70 3.79 3.89
C VAL A 151 -0.27 2.84 4.61
N ASP A 152 0.23 2.07 5.58
CA ASP A 152 -0.59 1.18 6.44
C ASP A 152 -1.71 1.97 7.15
N ARG A 153 -1.33 3.10 7.77
CA ARG A 153 -2.31 3.97 8.44
C ARG A 153 -3.33 4.54 7.45
N ALA A 154 -2.90 5.04 6.30
CA ALA A 154 -3.81 5.59 5.30
C ALA A 154 -4.85 4.55 4.83
N ALA A 155 -4.43 3.30 4.61
CA ALA A 155 -5.36 2.23 4.23
C ALA A 155 -6.40 1.94 5.33
N ARG A 156 -5.94 1.80 6.59
CA ARG A 156 -6.82 1.52 7.74
C ARG A 156 -7.75 2.67 8.09
N ASP A 157 -7.24 3.89 8.11
CA ASP A 157 -8.03 5.08 8.44
C ASP A 157 -9.09 5.34 7.35
N THR A 158 -8.74 5.22 6.06
CA THR A 158 -9.71 5.32 4.96
C THR A 158 -10.82 4.27 5.08
N LEU A 159 -10.47 3.01 5.37
CA LEU A 159 -11.49 1.96 5.55
C LEU A 159 -12.46 2.31 6.69
N ARG A 160 -11.93 2.73 7.85
CA ARG A 160 -12.73 3.08 9.03
C ARG A 160 -13.62 4.29 8.78
N GLU A 161 -13.08 5.35 8.17
CA GLU A 161 -13.83 6.55 7.84
C GLU A 161 -15.00 6.23 6.91
N MET A 162 -14.74 5.45 5.85
CA MET A 162 -15.77 5.09 4.88
C MET A 162 -16.82 4.15 5.46
N GLU A 163 -16.44 3.24 6.37
CA GLU A 163 -17.39 2.41 7.11
C GLU A 163 -18.28 3.23 8.05
N ASN A 164 -17.70 4.21 8.75
CA ASN A 164 -18.46 5.10 9.63
C ASN A 164 -19.45 5.97 8.85
N ILE A 165 -19.12 6.37 7.61
CA ILE A 165 -20.04 7.10 6.72
C ILE A 165 -21.20 6.19 6.27
N LEU A 166 -20.93 4.90 6.04
CA LEU A 166 -21.91 3.92 5.55
C LEU A 166 -22.86 3.40 6.65
N ILE A 167 -22.63 3.72 7.92
CA ILE A 167 -23.52 3.38 9.04
C ILE A 167 -24.23 4.67 9.49
N PRO A 168 -25.48 4.96 9.06
CA PRO A 168 -26.21 6.13 9.51
C PRO A 168 -26.59 5.92 10.99
N GLY A 169 -25.93 6.62 11.91
CA GLY A 169 -26.30 6.60 13.33
C GLY A 169 -25.22 6.94 14.36
N THR A 170 -23.93 6.97 13.99
CA THR A 170 -22.86 7.22 14.97
C THR A 170 -22.57 8.71 15.08
N ARG A 171 -23.01 9.32 16.20
CA ARG A 171 -22.83 10.74 16.53
C ARG A 171 -21.36 11.16 16.41
N HIS A 172 -21.11 12.20 15.63
CA HIS A 172 -19.84 12.92 15.63
C HIS A 172 -19.73 13.79 16.90
N SER A 173 -18.89 13.40 17.85
CA SER A 173 -18.28 14.37 18.76
C SER A 173 -17.06 14.97 18.07
N ILE A 174 -17.29 16.01 17.27
CA ILE A 174 -16.21 16.91 16.87
C ILE A 174 -15.81 17.67 18.15
N THR A 175 -14.81 17.15 18.87
CA THR A 175 -14.13 17.94 19.89
C THR A 175 -13.26 18.97 19.17
N VAL A 176 -13.87 20.10 18.81
CA VAL A 176 -13.12 21.33 18.53
C VAL A 176 -12.46 21.73 19.85
N LYS A 177 -11.17 21.44 19.99
CA LYS A 177 -10.34 22.09 21.01
C LYS A 177 -10.31 23.59 20.68
N LYS A 178 -11.22 24.35 21.29
CA LYS A 178 -11.09 25.81 21.40
C LYS A 178 -9.82 26.11 22.20
N ASN A 179 -8.74 26.45 21.52
CA ASN A 179 -7.62 27.14 22.17
C ASN A 179 -8.04 28.60 22.41
N ALA A 180 -8.68 28.83 23.56
CA ALA A 180 -8.79 30.15 24.15
C ALA A 180 -7.58 30.38 25.06
N LYS A 181 -6.58 31.11 24.55
CA LYS A 181 -5.69 31.94 25.38
C LYS A 181 -5.27 33.17 24.57
N ASN A 182 -6.04 34.23 24.72
CA ASN A 182 -5.57 35.58 24.44
C ASN A 182 -6.21 36.51 25.48
N LYS A 183 -5.42 37.48 25.99
CA LYS A 183 -5.59 38.34 27.18
C LYS A 183 -4.64 37.92 28.33
N ASN A 184 -3.75 38.75 28.87
CA ASN A 184 -3.55 40.20 28.84
C ASN A 184 -2.07 40.51 29.14
N TYR A 185 -1.51 41.55 28.54
CA TYR A 185 -0.59 42.45 29.25
C TYR A 185 -0.84 43.88 28.78
N SER A 186 -1.23 44.74 29.73
CA SER A 186 -1.22 46.18 29.65
C SER A 186 -0.39 46.67 30.83
N TYR A 187 0.66 47.43 30.57
CA TYR A 187 1.12 48.60 31.33
C TYR A 187 1.90 49.48 30.36
#